data_AF-M8BPM6-F1
#
_entry.id   AF-M8BPM6-F1
#
_cell.length_a   1.000
_cell.length_b   1.000
_cell.length_c   1.000
_cell.angle_alpha   90.00
_cell.angle_beta   90.00
_cell.angle_gamma   90.00
#
_symmetry.space_group_name_H-M   'P 1'
#
loop_
_entity.id
_entity.type
_entity.pdbx_description
1 polymer ?
#
loop_
_entity_poly.entity_id
_entity_poly.type
_entity_poly.pdbx_seq_one_letter_code
_entity_poly.pdbx_strand_id
1 'polypeptide(L)'
;MTSTLIVSQHLLKNSPNFGSKDGTIFCGVFDGHGPQGHLVSKMVRDLLPVKLSANIARDEYKELSNNRVTNGTTEGDAVQTVVEDTDATLGAVENGGYPEIFTALRTSFLRAFYVMDRDLKSHKNIDCLFSGTTAVTLIKQGQDLIIGNLGDSRAILATKDEDNHLFALQLTVDLKPSIPSEAARIRERKGRVFSLPNEPDVTRVWLPKYNSPGLAMARAFGDFCLKSYGVISVPDVSYHHITEKDEFVVLATDGVWDVLSNDDVVKIVSESTSEASAARLLVQTAHRTKDFATNVELDGGKHFSTVKSSTVVPTDLATAFVTGKEWPVLSGDPMPATPTNLLTPTSAANQSMEG
;
A
#
# COMPACT_ATOMS: atom_id res chain seq x y z
N MET A 1 16.70 7.74 7.37
CA MET A 1 16.43 6.68 6.36
C MET A 1 15.75 7.36 5.19
N THR A 2 16.17 7.08 3.96
CA THR A 2 15.51 7.59 2.75
C THR A 2 14.27 6.73 2.49
N SER A 3 13.11 7.18 2.96
CA SER A 3 11.81 6.65 2.54
C SER A 3 11.71 6.81 1.03
N THR A 4 11.47 5.72 0.31
CA THR A 4 11.20 5.78 -1.12
C THR A 4 9.73 5.55 -1.34
N LEU A 5 9.04 6.63 -1.68
CA LEU A 5 7.64 6.59 -2.01
C LEU A 5 7.46 6.04 -3.41
N ILE A 6 6.61 5.03 -3.52
CA ILE A 6 6.15 4.54 -4.81
C ILE A 6 4.64 4.52 -4.81
N VAL A 7 4.06 5.47 -5.54
CA VAL A 7 2.63 5.52 -5.83
C VAL A 7 2.33 4.60 -7.01
N SER A 8 1.26 3.82 -6.88
CA SER A 8 0.75 2.99 -7.96
C SER A 8 -0.73 3.27 -8.15
N GLN A 9 -1.01 4.07 -9.17
CA GLN A 9 -2.35 4.22 -9.71
C GLN A 9 -2.46 3.26 -10.89
N HIS A 10 -2.95 2.05 -10.64
CA HIS A 10 -3.39 1.17 -11.72
C HIS A 10 -4.87 1.45 -11.97
N LEU A 11 -5.15 2.41 -12.86
CA LEU A 11 -6.44 2.46 -13.54
C LEU A 11 -6.51 1.25 -14.47
N LEU A 12 -7.09 0.15 -13.99
CA LEU A 12 -7.28 -1.07 -14.77
C LEU A 12 -8.51 -0.87 -15.69
N LYS A 13 -8.50 0.20 -16.47
CA LYS A 13 -9.35 0.33 -17.66
C LYS A 13 -8.60 -0.41 -18.76
N ASN A 14 -9.00 -1.66 -19.02
CA ASN A 14 -8.46 -2.57 -20.04
C ASN A 14 -7.25 -3.42 -19.65
N SER A 15 -7.04 -3.77 -18.38
CA SER A 15 -6.40 -5.06 -18.10
C SER A 15 -7.50 -6.11 -18.19
N PRO A 16 -7.40 -7.15 -19.04
CA PRO A 16 -8.51 -8.07 -19.27
C PRO A 16 -9.07 -8.77 -18.03
N ASN A 17 -8.44 -8.69 -16.83
CA ASN A 17 -8.83 -9.51 -15.67
C ASN A 17 -8.36 -8.94 -14.29
N PHE A 18 -8.79 -7.76 -13.82
CA PHE A 18 -8.68 -7.43 -12.38
C PHE A 18 -10.05 -7.58 -11.70
N GLY A 19 -10.31 -8.79 -11.19
CA GLY A 19 -11.65 -9.19 -10.76
C GLY A 19 -12.61 -9.33 -11.96
N SER A 20 -13.68 -10.11 -11.81
CA SER A 20 -14.61 -10.40 -12.92
C SER A 20 -15.56 -9.23 -13.27
N LYS A 21 -15.34 -8.03 -12.75
CA LYS A 21 -16.29 -6.89 -12.86
C LYS A 21 -15.68 -5.66 -13.52
N ASP A 22 -16.28 -5.26 -14.63
CA ASP A 22 -15.98 -4.02 -15.36
C ASP A 22 -16.02 -2.80 -14.43
N GLY A 23 -15.05 -1.90 -14.57
CA GLY A 23 -14.99 -0.65 -13.81
C GLY A 23 -14.38 -0.77 -12.40
N THR A 24 -13.78 -1.90 -12.04
CA THR A 24 -13.01 -2.05 -10.80
C THR A 24 -11.75 -1.16 -10.83
N ILE A 25 -11.51 -0.37 -9.78
CA ILE A 25 -10.31 0.47 -9.64
C ILE A 25 -9.48 -0.05 -8.48
N PHE A 26 -8.16 -0.15 -8.70
CA PHE A 26 -7.18 -0.42 -7.65
C PHE A 26 -6.24 0.77 -7.48
N CYS A 27 -5.99 1.15 -6.23
CA CYS A 27 -5.01 2.17 -5.89
C CYS A 27 -4.15 1.69 -4.72
N GLY A 28 -2.87 2.06 -4.72
CA GLY A 28 -1.97 1.68 -3.64
C GLY A 28 -0.83 2.66 -3.45
N VAL A 29 -0.49 2.91 -2.19
CA VAL A 29 0.68 3.68 -1.77
C VAL A 29 1.55 2.80 -0.87
N PHE A 30 2.84 2.77 -1.17
CA PHE A 30 3.83 1.90 -0.52
C PHE A 30 5.03 2.75 -0.09
N ASP A 31 5.24 2.87 1.23
CA ASP A 31 6.42 3.52 1.78
C ASP A 31 7.52 2.49 2.04
N GLY A 32 8.61 2.54 1.27
CA GLY A 32 9.72 1.61 1.43
C GLY A 32 10.75 2.10 2.45
N HIS A 33 11.14 1.25 3.40
CA HIS A 33 12.15 1.54 4.42
C HIS A 33 13.24 0.47 4.53
N GLY A 34 14.34 0.82 5.19
CA GLY A 34 15.53 -0.03 5.28
C GLY A 34 16.43 0.04 4.03
N PRO A 35 17.55 -0.71 4.01
CA PRO A 35 18.58 -0.58 2.98
C PRO A 35 18.08 -0.80 1.54
N GLN A 36 17.11 -1.68 1.36
CA GLN A 36 16.51 -2.03 0.06
C GLN A 36 14.99 -1.78 0.04
N GLY A 37 14.48 -0.90 0.91
CA GLY A 37 13.05 -0.61 1.01
C GLY A 37 12.41 -0.20 -0.30
N HIS A 38 13.12 0.59 -1.12
CA HIS A 38 12.70 0.97 -2.47
C HIS A 38 12.51 -0.20 -3.44
N LEU A 39 13.27 -1.30 -3.27
CA LEU A 39 13.10 -2.51 -4.08
C LEU A 39 11.93 -3.34 -3.56
N VAL A 40 11.77 -3.41 -2.23
CA VAL A 40 10.62 -4.08 -1.60
C VAL A 40 9.31 -3.40 -1.98
N SER A 41 9.22 -2.08 -1.83
CA SER A 41 8.02 -1.30 -2.21
C SER A 41 7.72 -1.41 -3.70
N LYS A 42 8.75 -1.40 -4.56
CA LYS A 42 8.57 -1.60 -6.01
C LYS A 42 8.00 -2.99 -6.31
N MET A 43 8.51 -4.02 -5.66
CA MET A 43 8.03 -5.39 -5.85
C MET A 43 6.59 -5.56 -5.38
N VAL A 44 6.26 -5.04 -4.18
CA VAL A 44 4.90 -5.09 -3.64
C VAL A 44 3.95 -4.35 -4.57
N ARG A 45 4.32 -3.15 -5.04
CA ARG A 45 3.56 -2.41 -6.03
C ARG A 45 3.23 -3.23 -7.27
N ASP A 46 4.24 -3.88 -7.84
CA ASP A 46 4.13 -4.53 -9.15
C ASP A 46 3.36 -5.87 -9.03
N LEU A 47 3.40 -6.53 -7.87
CA LEU A 47 2.87 -7.89 -7.70
C LEU A 47 1.62 -8.00 -6.81
N LEU A 48 1.43 -7.12 -5.83
CA LEU A 48 0.27 -7.16 -4.93
C LEU A 48 -1.07 -7.02 -5.68
N PRO A 49 -1.22 -6.13 -6.69
CA PRO A 49 -2.46 -6.06 -7.46
C PRO A 49 -2.78 -7.39 -8.16
N VAL A 50 -1.78 -8.04 -8.77
CA VAL A 50 -1.97 -9.34 -9.43
C VAL A 50 -2.40 -10.42 -8.44
N LYS A 51 -1.89 -10.38 -7.21
CA LYS A 51 -2.30 -11.31 -6.15
C LYS A 51 -3.71 -11.04 -5.66
N LEU A 52 -4.10 -9.77 -5.53
CA LEU A 52 -5.45 -9.38 -5.16
C LEU A 52 -6.45 -9.84 -6.23
N SER A 53 -6.21 -9.55 -7.51
CA SER A 53 -7.12 -9.97 -8.59
C SER A 53 -7.29 -11.48 -8.67
N ALA A 54 -6.20 -12.24 -8.51
CA ALA A 54 -6.25 -13.70 -8.54
C ALA A 54 -7.06 -14.28 -7.37
N ASN A 55 -6.97 -13.69 -6.17
CA ASN A 55 -7.76 -14.13 -5.03
C ASN A 55 -9.24 -13.76 -5.18
N ILE A 56 -9.54 -12.55 -5.70
CA ILE A 56 -10.93 -12.12 -5.96
C ILE A 56 -11.60 -13.04 -6.97
N ALA A 57 -10.95 -13.33 -8.10
CA ALA A 57 -11.49 -14.24 -9.11
C ALA A 57 -11.70 -15.67 -8.58
N ARG A 58 -10.82 -16.12 -7.68
CA ARG A 58 -10.94 -17.43 -7.02
C ARG A 58 -12.15 -17.49 -6.10
N ASP A 59 -12.37 -16.46 -5.29
CA ASP A 59 -13.50 -16.40 -4.37
C ASP A 59 -14.83 -16.32 -5.15
N GLU A 60 -14.90 -15.53 -6.22
CA GLU A 60 -16.04 -15.48 -7.15
C GLU A 60 -16.34 -16.86 -7.76
N TYR A 61 -15.32 -17.61 -8.17
CA TYR A 61 -15.50 -18.97 -8.71
C TYR A 61 -16.04 -19.96 -7.67
N LYS A 62 -15.54 -19.89 -6.42
CA LYS A 62 -16.01 -20.76 -5.33
C LYS A 62 -17.48 -20.55 -5.02
N GLU A 63 -17.92 -19.30 -4.94
CA GLU A 63 -19.34 -18.94 -4.75
C GLU A 63 -20.23 -19.50 -5.88
N LEU A 64 -19.79 -19.36 -7.13
CA LEU A 64 -20.49 -19.93 -8.29
C LEU A 64 -20.56 -21.47 -8.24
N SER A 65 -19.49 -22.13 -7.80
CA SER A 65 -19.48 -23.59 -7.67
C SER A 65 -20.36 -24.09 -6.52
N ASN A 66 -20.34 -23.41 -5.36
CA ASN A 66 -21.15 -23.79 -4.21
C ASN A 66 -22.64 -23.61 -4.49
N ASN A 67 -23.02 -22.56 -5.22
CA ASN A 67 -24.40 -22.33 -5.67
C ASN A 67 -24.88 -23.34 -6.74
N ARG A 68 -23.97 -24.03 -7.43
CA ARG A 68 -24.32 -25.13 -8.35
C ARG A 68 -24.51 -26.46 -7.61
N VAL A 69 -23.74 -26.72 -6.56
CA VAL A 69 -23.82 -27.97 -5.78
C VAL A 69 -25.07 -28.02 -4.91
N THR A 70 -25.60 -26.88 -4.45
CA THR A 70 -26.88 -26.84 -3.70
C THR A 70 -28.13 -27.16 -4.53
N ASN A 71 -28.00 -27.28 -5.86
CA ASN A 71 -29.10 -27.62 -6.78
C ASN A 71 -28.95 -29.00 -7.46
N GLY A 72 -28.01 -29.83 -7.02
CA GLY A 72 -27.82 -31.17 -7.59
C GLY A 72 -27.07 -32.10 -6.67
N THR A 73 -27.75 -33.14 -6.17
CA THR A 73 -27.12 -34.28 -5.53
C THR A 73 -26.17 -34.97 -6.49
N THR A 74 -24.89 -35.10 -6.12
CA THR A 74 -24.09 -36.35 -6.19
C THR A 74 -22.67 -36.14 -5.65
N GLU A 75 -22.20 -37.17 -4.95
CA GLU A 75 -20.86 -37.32 -4.38
C GLU A 75 -19.78 -37.46 -5.47
N GLY A 76 -18.56 -36.95 -5.23
CA GLY A 76 -17.40 -37.28 -6.07
C GLY A 76 -16.21 -36.31 -6.07
N ASP A 77 -15.34 -36.51 -5.08
CA ASP A 77 -13.86 -36.54 -5.14
C ASP A 77 -12.96 -35.29 -5.26
N ALA A 78 -12.10 -35.20 -4.23
CA ALA A 78 -10.73 -34.68 -4.10
C ALA A 78 -10.22 -33.46 -4.90
N VAL A 79 -10.26 -32.29 -4.25
CA VAL A 79 -9.13 -31.32 -4.25
C VAL A 79 -9.01 -30.70 -2.85
N GLN A 80 -8.49 -31.47 -1.90
CA GLN A 80 -8.31 -31.03 -0.51
C GLN A 80 -6.85 -31.17 -0.11
N THR A 81 -6.04 -30.20 -0.52
CA THR A 81 -4.70 -30.01 0.05
C THR A 81 -4.31 -28.54 -0.09
N VAL A 82 -3.71 -27.99 0.97
CA VAL A 82 -3.15 -26.63 1.16
C VAL A 82 -4.09 -25.53 1.72
N VAL A 83 -5.40 -25.74 1.87
CA VAL A 83 -6.34 -24.63 2.22
C VAL A 83 -6.71 -24.54 3.72
N GLU A 84 -6.56 -25.61 4.50
CA GLU A 84 -7.02 -25.62 5.91
C GLU A 84 -6.15 -24.78 6.85
N ASP A 85 -4.86 -24.60 6.54
CA ASP A 85 -3.93 -23.89 7.43
C ASP A 85 -4.10 -22.35 7.41
N THR A 86 -4.65 -21.77 6.34
CA THR A 86 -4.86 -20.32 6.25
C THR A 86 -6.16 -19.86 6.91
N ASP A 87 -7.24 -20.63 6.77
CA ASP A 87 -8.54 -20.32 7.42
C ASP A 87 -8.46 -20.49 8.94
N ALA A 88 -7.73 -21.51 9.42
CA ALA A 88 -7.51 -21.74 10.85
C ALA A 88 -6.64 -20.65 11.52
N THR A 89 -5.77 -19.98 10.76
CA THR A 89 -4.87 -18.93 11.28
C THR A 89 -5.51 -17.53 11.26
N LEU A 90 -6.49 -17.30 10.39
CA LEU A 90 -7.09 -15.96 10.19
C LEU A 90 -8.21 -15.60 11.17
N GLY A 91 -8.68 -16.55 11.99
CA GLY A 91 -9.71 -16.34 13.00
C GLY A 91 -11.09 -16.07 12.39
N ALA A 92 -12.11 -16.80 12.84
CA ALA A 92 -13.49 -16.49 12.51
C ALA A 92 -13.85 -15.13 13.15
N VAL A 93 -14.05 -14.09 12.33
CA VAL A 93 -14.56 -12.80 12.79
C VAL A 93 -16.08 -12.86 12.73
N GLU A 94 -16.75 -12.45 13.81
CA GLU A 94 -18.20 -12.38 13.90
C GLU A 94 -18.77 -11.55 12.72
N ASN A 95 -19.79 -12.09 12.06
CA ASN A 95 -20.55 -11.44 10.98
C ASN A 95 -21.32 -10.23 11.54
N GLY A 96 -20.64 -9.12 11.78
CA GLY A 96 -21.25 -7.87 12.18
C GLY A 96 -21.96 -7.19 11.01
N GLY A 97 -23.06 -7.74 10.51
CA GLY A 97 -23.99 -7.06 9.57
C GLY A 97 -23.39 -6.49 8.27
N TYR A 98 -22.14 -6.80 7.93
CA TYR A 98 -21.48 -6.28 6.74
C TYR A 98 -22.00 -6.96 5.48
N PRO A 99 -21.98 -6.26 4.32
CA PRO A 99 -22.33 -6.86 3.04
C PRO A 99 -21.46 -8.09 2.72
N GLU A 100 -22.03 -9.10 2.08
CA GLU A 100 -21.29 -10.31 1.67
C GLU A 100 -20.05 -10.00 0.83
N ILE A 101 -20.14 -8.96 -0.01
CA ILE A 101 -19.02 -8.47 -0.82
C ILE A 101 -17.82 -8.03 0.03
N PHE A 102 -18.05 -7.47 1.23
CA PHE A 102 -16.98 -7.13 2.14
C PHE A 102 -16.28 -8.37 2.67
N THR A 103 -17.03 -9.40 3.10
CA THR A 103 -16.44 -10.63 3.64
C THR A 103 -15.58 -11.35 2.60
N ALA A 104 -16.06 -11.43 1.36
CA ALA A 104 -15.30 -12.00 0.24
C ALA A 104 -14.02 -11.20 -0.04
N LEU A 105 -14.12 -9.88 -0.22
CA LEU A 105 -12.97 -9.04 -0.52
C LEU A 105 -11.98 -8.99 0.65
N ARG A 106 -12.45 -8.93 1.90
CA ARG A 106 -11.60 -9.01 3.11
C ARG A 106 -10.75 -10.27 3.09
N THR A 107 -11.36 -11.42 2.80
CA THR A 107 -10.64 -12.69 2.71
C THR A 107 -9.59 -12.67 1.60
N SER A 108 -9.93 -12.10 0.44
CA SER A 108 -8.98 -11.90 -0.65
C SER A 108 -7.80 -10.99 -0.29
N PHE A 109 -8.02 -9.90 0.47
CA PHE A 109 -6.96 -9.05 0.99
C PHE A 109 -6.03 -9.82 1.93
N LEU A 110 -6.58 -10.52 2.93
CA LEU A 110 -5.80 -11.29 3.90
C LEU A 110 -4.90 -12.33 3.20
N ARG A 111 -5.45 -13.07 2.22
CA ARG A 111 -4.71 -14.06 1.44
C ARG A 111 -3.64 -13.42 0.55
N ALA A 112 -3.98 -12.33 -0.16
CA ALA A 112 -3.04 -11.66 -1.06
C ALA A 112 -1.84 -11.09 -0.29
N PHE A 113 -2.07 -10.46 0.86
CA PHE A 113 -1.01 -9.94 1.72
C PHE A 113 -0.14 -11.08 2.28
N TYR A 114 -0.75 -12.16 2.76
CA TYR A 114 0.01 -13.34 3.20
C TYR A 114 0.92 -13.90 2.10
N VAL A 115 0.38 -14.11 0.89
CA VAL A 115 1.15 -14.64 -0.24
C VAL A 115 2.25 -13.64 -0.66
N MET A 116 1.96 -12.34 -0.66
CA MET A 116 2.94 -11.31 -1.00
C MET A 116 4.14 -11.33 -0.03
N ASP A 117 3.88 -11.36 1.28
CA ASP A 117 4.94 -11.40 2.29
C ASP A 117 5.75 -12.70 2.22
N ARG A 118 5.10 -13.85 1.95
CA ARG A 118 5.79 -15.12 1.74
C ARG A 118 6.72 -15.09 0.52
N ASP A 119 6.28 -14.46 -0.57
CA ASP A 119 7.08 -14.35 -1.79
C ASP A 119 8.28 -13.43 -1.57
N LEU A 120 8.12 -12.32 -0.81
CA LEU A 120 9.24 -11.48 -0.36
C LEU A 120 10.26 -12.28 0.46
N LYS A 121 9.80 -13.13 1.39
CA LYS A 121 10.69 -13.98 2.21
C LYS A 121 11.55 -14.92 1.36
N SER A 122 11.01 -15.36 0.23
CA SER A 122 11.66 -16.32 -0.66
C SER A 122 12.54 -15.65 -1.72
N HIS A 123 12.52 -14.31 -1.79
CA HIS A 123 13.21 -13.55 -2.82
C HIS A 123 14.71 -13.46 -2.53
N LYS A 124 15.55 -14.05 -3.38
CA LYS A 124 17.00 -14.19 -3.11
C LYS A 124 17.82 -12.91 -3.34
N ASN A 125 17.32 -11.99 -4.15
CA ASN A 125 18.08 -10.83 -4.62
C ASN A 125 17.72 -9.52 -3.92
N ILE A 126 16.75 -9.54 -2.99
CA ILE A 126 16.33 -8.34 -2.25
C ILE A 126 16.41 -8.66 -0.77
N ASP A 127 17.18 -7.87 -0.02
CA ASP A 127 17.25 -8.02 1.43
C ASP A 127 15.94 -7.55 2.08
N CYS A 128 15.04 -8.51 2.33
CA CYS A 128 13.80 -8.28 3.07
C CYS A 128 13.95 -8.57 4.57
N LEU A 129 15.16 -8.88 5.06
CA LEU A 129 15.41 -9.16 6.48
C LEU A 129 15.34 -7.86 7.31
N PHE A 130 15.97 -6.80 6.80
CA PHE A 130 15.99 -5.46 7.40
C PHE A 130 15.39 -4.37 6.51
N SER A 131 14.79 -4.76 5.38
CA SER A 131 14.02 -3.84 4.54
C SER A 131 12.57 -4.29 4.48
N GLY A 132 11.68 -3.32 4.38
CA GLY A 132 10.25 -3.55 4.34
C GLY A 132 9.53 -2.42 3.62
N THR A 133 8.21 -2.53 3.62
CA THR A 133 7.35 -1.45 3.15
C THR A 133 6.00 -1.46 3.85
N THR A 134 5.41 -0.28 4.02
CA THR A 134 3.98 -0.14 4.32
C THR A 134 3.14 -0.46 3.07
N ALA A 135 1.84 -0.60 3.26
CA ALA A 135 0.88 -0.64 2.16
C ALA A 135 -0.47 -0.10 2.63
N VAL A 136 -0.92 1.01 2.03
CA VAL A 136 -2.33 1.39 2.06
C VAL A 136 -2.88 1.20 0.66
N THR A 137 -3.90 0.35 0.53
CA THR A 137 -4.46 -0.08 -0.75
C THR A 137 -5.96 0.01 -0.74
N LEU A 138 -6.55 0.35 -1.88
CA LEU A 138 -7.98 0.56 -2.06
C LEU A 138 -8.47 -0.16 -3.31
N ILE A 139 -9.58 -0.87 -3.17
CA ILE A 139 -10.36 -1.42 -4.28
C ILE A 139 -11.72 -0.74 -4.29
N LYS A 140 -12.10 -0.17 -5.44
CA LYS A 140 -13.44 0.36 -5.70
C LYS A 140 -14.17 -0.55 -6.69
N GLN A 141 -15.33 -1.05 -6.29
CA GLN A 141 -16.25 -1.81 -7.16
C GLN A 141 -17.64 -1.20 -7.06
N GLY A 142 -18.11 -0.52 -8.12
CA GLY A 142 -19.38 0.22 -8.04
C GLY A 142 -19.33 1.30 -6.95
N GLN A 143 -20.19 1.18 -5.94
CA GLN A 143 -20.24 2.06 -4.77
C GLN A 143 -19.44 1.50 -3.57
N ASP A 144 -18.84 0.32 -3.68
CA ASP A 144 -18.14 -0.32 -2.58
C ASP A 144 -16.65 0.05 -2.59
N LEU A 145 -16.15 0.58 -1.48
CA LEU A 145 -14.73 0.81 -1.21
C LEU A 145 -14.23 -0.15 -0.15
N ILE A 146 -13.20 -0.91 -0.48
CA ILE A 146 -12.51 -1.80 0.45
C ILE A 146 -11.07 -1.31 0.56
N ILE A 147 -10.63 -1.08 1.79
CA ILE A 147 -9.32 -0.50 2.08
C ILE A 147 -8.54 -1.49 2.92
N GLY A 148 -7.35 -1.88 2.47
CA GLY A 148 -6.40 -2.68 3.23
C GLY A 148 -5.21 -1.83 3.64
N ASN A 149 -5.02 -1.65 4.95
CA ASN A 149 -3.89 -0.91 5.52
C ASN A 149 -2.90 -1.82 6.24
N LEU A 150 -1.62 -1.58 6.01
CA LEU A 150 -0.49 -2.26 6.64
C LEU A 150 0.62 -1.24 6.92
N GLY A 151 0.71 -0.80 8.18
CA GLY A 151 1.67 0.21 8.61
C GLY A 151 1.00 1.55 8.90
N ASP A 152 1.76 2.64 8.78
CA ASP A 152 1.39 4.01 9.16
C ASP A 152 1.18 4.95 7.96
N SER A 153 1.11 4.41 6.76
CA SER A 153 0.46 5.10 5.64
C SER A 153 -1.05 5.16 5.89
N ARG A 154 -1.73 6.16 5.33
CA ARG A 154 -3.13 6.47 5.67
C ARG A 154 -3.97 6.77 4.44
N ALA A 155 -5.23 6.36 4.50
CA ALA A 155 -6.29 6.78 3.59
C ALA A 155 -7.33 7.65 4.33
N ILE A 156 -7.73 8.74 3.68
CA ILE A 156 -8.84 9.60 4.13
C ILE A 156 -9.85 9.78 3.00
N LEU A 157 -11.10 10.04 3.36
CA LEU A 157 -12.20 10.41 2.50
C LEU A 157 -12.63 11.84 2.83
N ALA A 158 -12.64 12.73 1.85
CA ALA A 158 -13.35 14.00 1.93
C ALA A 158 -14.82 13.75 1.67
N THR A 159 -15.66 14.13 2.62
CA THR A 159 -17.11 13.98 2.54
C THR A 159 -17.79 15.21 3.14
N LYS A 160 -19.04 15.45 2.74
CA LYS A 160 -19.83 16.60 3.18
C LYS A 160 -20.69 16.26 4.39
N ASP A 161 -20.81 17.20 5.32
CA ASP A 161 -21.79 17.12 6.40
C ASP A 161 -23.21 17.50 5.91
N GLU A 162 -24.17 17.70 6.82
CA GLU A 162 -25.54 18.10 6.47
C GLU A 162 -25.62 19.55 5.96
N ASP A 163 -24.68 20.40 6.35
CA ASP A 163 -24.59 21.81 5.98
C ASP A 163 -23.73 22.03 4.72
N ASN A 164 -23.34 20.95 4.04
CA ASN A 164 -22.42 20.93 2.89
C ASN A 164 -20.99 21.39 3.19
N HIS A 165 -20.54 21.39 4.44
CA HIS A 165 -19.14 21.61 4.75
C HIS A 165 -18.34 20.34 4.47
N LEU A 166 -17.24 20.51 3.75
CA LEU A 166 -16.33 19.42 3.41
C LEU A 166 -15.39 19.14 4.60
N PHE A 167 -15.33 17.89 5.06
CA PHE A 167 -14.45 17.48 6.15
C PHE A 167 -13.76 16.15 5.84
N ALA A 168 -12.69 15.83 6.59
CA ALA A 168 -11.95 14.59 6.42
C ALA A 168 -12.46 13.45 7.32
N LEU A 169 -12.89 12.35 6.71
CA LEU A 169 -13.13 11.07 7.37
C LEU A 169 -11.93 10.14 7.18
N GLN A 170 -11.23 9.78 8.26
CA GLN A 170 -10.11 8.84 8.18
C GLN A 170 -10.61 7.40 8.01
N LEU A 171 -10.22 6.73 6.93
CA LEU A 171 -10.67 5.39 6.57
C LEU A 171 -9.82 4.26 7.17
N THR A 172 -8.61 4.59 7.64
CA THR A 172 -7.61 3.62 8.13
C THR A 172 -6.98 4.09 9.43
N VAL A 173 -6.66 3.16 10.33
CA VAL A 173 -5.86 3.45 11.52
C VAL A 173 -4.37 3.26 11.21
N ASP A 174 -3.53 4.25 11.53
CA ASP A 174 -2.07 4.12 11.42
C ASP A 174 -1.58 3.07 12.42
N LEU A 175 -1.09 1.93 11.94
CA LEU A 175 -0.73 0.78 12.76
C LEU A 175 0.63 0.97 13.43
N LYS A 176 0.69 1.93 14.36
CA LYS A 176 1.89 2.30 15.12
C LYS A 176 2.10 1.40 16.35
N PRO A 177 3.35 1.19 16.82
CA PRO A 177 3.66 0.39 18.01
C PRO A 177 3.09 0.96 19.32
N SER A 178 2.63 2.21 19.31
CA SER A 178 1.95 2.84 20.45
C SER A 178 0.51 2.35 20.65
N ILE A 179 -0.11 1.72 19.64
CA ILE A 179 -1.45 1.15 19.77
C ILE A 179 -1.42 0.01 20.80
N PRO A 180 -2.30 0.00 21.83
CA PRO A 180 -2.25 -0.98 22.91
C PRO A 180 -2.26 -2.45 22.44
N SER A 181 -3.11 -2.80 21.46
CA SER A 181 -3.21 -4.16 20.92
C SER A 181 -1.94 -4.57 20.15
N GLU A 182 -1.39 -3.66 19.35
CA GLU A 182 -0.14 -3.88 18.61
C GLU A 182 1.04 -4.05 19.57
N ALA A 183 1.14 -3.17 20.58
CA ALA A 183 2.17 -3.22 21.60
C ALA A 183 2.10 -4.49 22.44
N ALA A 184 0.89 -4.93 22.80
CA ALA A 184 0.66 -6.17 23.54
C ALA A 184 1.16 -7.38 22.73
N ARG A 185 0.77 -7.49 21.45
CA ARG A 185 1.24 -8.56 20.54
C ARG A 185 2.76 -8.59 20.42
N ILE A 186 3.40 -7.43 20.30
CA ILE A 186 4.86 -7.32 20.19
C ILE A 186 5.54 -7.82 21.48
N ARG A 187 5.07 -7.36 22.65
CA ARG A 187 5.62 -7.77 23.95
C ARG A 187 5.42 -9.26 24.23
N GLU A 188 4.26 -9.81 23.89
CA GLU A 188 3.95 -11.24 24.01
C GLU A 188 4.95 -12.09 23.19
N ARG A 189 5.33 -11.61 22.00
CA ARG A 189 6.34 -12.23 21.14
C ARG A 189 7.78 -11.85 21.52
N LYS A 190 8.00 -11.29 22.72
CA LYS A 190 9.31 -10.86 23.26
C LYS A 190 9.99 -9.72 22.49
N GLY A 191 9.30 -9.06 21.57
CA GLY A 191 9.75 -7.80 20.99
C GLY A 191 9.70 -6.68 22.03
N ARG A 192 10.50 -5.64 21.83
CA ARG A 192 10.51 -4.46 22.72
C ARG A 192 9.82 -3.28 22.02
N VAL A 193 9.11 -2.48 22.81
CA VAL A 193 8.36 -1.31 22.35
C VAL A 193 8.72 -0.12 23.22
N PHE A 194 9.44 0.85 22.67
CA PHE A 194 9.79 2.10 23.35
C PHE A 194 10.25 3.18 22.36
N SER A 195 10.19 4.44 22.77
CA SER A 195 10.68 5.60 22.02
C SER A 195 12.14 5.90 22.34
N LEU A 196 12.86 6.53 21.40
CA LEU A 196 14.21 7.01 21.69
C LEU A 196 14.17 8.28 22.56
N PRO A 197 15.19 8.55 23.41
CA PRO A 197 15.20 9.75 24.25
C PRO A 197 15.13 11.08 23.48
N ASN A 198 15.62 11.10 22.24
CA ASN A 198 15.58 12.27 21.35
C ASN A 198 14.33 12.31 20.45
N GLU A 199 13.46 11.29 20.49
CA GLU A 199 12.21 11.21 19.72
C GLU A 199 11.11 10.60 20.61
N PRO A 200 10.73 11.24 21.74
CA PRO A 200 9.84 10.63 22.73
C PRO A 200 8.46 10.27 22.16
N ASP A 201 8.00 11.00 21.13
CA ASP A 201 6.70 10.81 20.49
C ASP A 201 6.69 9.67 19.45
N VAL A 202 7.86 9.13 19.08
CA VAL A 202 7.99 8.06 18.08
C VAL A 202 8.26 6.73 18.77
N THR A 203 7.20 5.97 19.02
CA THR A 203 7.33 4.62 19.58
C THR A 203 7.80 3.64 18.50
N ARG A 204 8.83 2.86 18.80
CA ARG A 204 9.46 1.93 17.84
C ARG A 204 9.45 0.48 18.34
N VAL A 205 9.50 -0.46 17.39
CA VAL A 205 9.72 -1.89 17.60
C VAL A 205 11.20 -2.23 17.52
N TRP A 206 11.68 -3.00 18.49
CA TRP A 206 13.08 -3.40 18.60
C TRP A 206 13.23 -4.90 18.84
N LEU A 207 14.36 -5.45 18.37
CA LEU A 207 14.77 -6.81 18.69
C LEU A 207 14.93 -7.00 20.22
N PRO A 208 14.75 -8.22 20.75
CA PRO A 208 14.79 -8.48 22.19
C PRO A 208 16.10 -8.06 22.86
N LYS A 209 17.24 -8.22 22.16
CA LYS A 209 18.58 -7.99 22.71
C LYS A 209 19.30 -6.77 22.13
N TYR A 210 18.75 -6.16 21.08
CA TYR A 210 19.44 -5.10 20.31
C TYR A 210 18.50 -3.94 20.04
N ASN A 211 18.99 -2.71 20.20
CA ASN A 211 18.28 -1.50 19.77
C ASN A 211 18.37 -1.35 18.24
N SER A 212 17.88 -2.35 17.52
CA SER A 212 17.79 -2.44 16.07
C SER A 212 16.60 -3.32 15.68
N PRO A 213 15.92 -3.08 14.53
CA PRO A 213 16.13 -1.96 13.61
C PRO A 213 15.49 -0.63 14.08
N GLY A 214 14.52 -0.67 15.01
CA GLY A 214 13.81 0.53 15.45
C GLY A 214 12.68 0.93 14.51
N LEU A 215 11.82 -0.03 14.15
CA LEU A 215 10.71 0.14 13.20
C LEU A 215 9.59 1.00 13.80
N ALA A 216 9.16 2.07 13.11
CA ALA A 216 8.17 3.03 13.62
C ALA A 216 6.70 2.58 13.42
N MET A 217 6.50 1.48 12.70
CA MET A 217 5.21 0.82 12.47
C MET A 217 5.21 -0.60 13.07
N ALA A 218 4.02 -1.08 13.44
CA ALA A 218 3.83 -2.42 14.03
C ALA A 218 3.52 -3.50 12.99
N ARG A 219 3.16 -3.11 11.76
CA ARG A 219 2.86 -4.01 10.65
C ARG A 219 3.55 -3.52 9.40
N ALA A 220 4.11 -4.44 8.62
CA ALA A 220 4.82 -4.15 7.38
C ALA A 220 4.97 -5.43 6.55
N PHE A 221 5.18 -5.26 5.25
CA PHE A 221 5.78 -6.28 4.40
C PHE A 221 7.30 -6.30 4.61
N GLY A 222 7.94 -7.46 4.48
CA GLY A 222 9.37 -7.59 4.73
C GLY A 222 9.70 -7.56 6.22
N ASP A 223 10.79 -6.91 6.64
CA ASP A 223 11.25 -6.86 8.05
C ASP A 223 11.28 -8.24 8.72
N PHE A 224 11.78 -9.27 8.02
CA PHE A 224 11.75 -10.64 8.54
C PHE A 224 12.51 -10.81 9.86
N CYS A 225 13.43 -9.89 10.20
CA CYS A 225 14.10 -9.89 11.50
C CYS A 225 13.13 -9.64 12.66
N LEU A 226 12.00 -8.96 12.44
CA LEU A 226 11.01 -8.60 13.46
C LEU A 226 9.74 -9.47 13.44
N LYS A 227 9.52 -10.29 12.40
CA LYS A 227 8.29 -11.11 12.27
C LYS A 227 8.09 -12.09 13.43
N SER A 228 9.18 -12.66 13.95
CA SER A 228 9.13 -13.55 15.13
C SER A 228 8.91 -12.80 16.45
N TYR A 229 8.93 -11.47 16.41
CA TYR A 229 8.86 -10.58 17.56
C TYR A 229 7.64 -9.64 17.50
N GLY A 230 6.63 -10.01 16.71
CA GLY A 230 5.29 -9.41 16.74
C GLY A 230 5.00 -8.37 15.66
N VAL A 231 5.94 -8.09 14.75
CA VAL A 231 5.60 -7.45 13.47
C VAL A 231 4.88 -8.47 12.59
N ILE A 232 3.80 -8.07 11.93
CA ILE A 232 3.00 -8.97 11.08
C ILE A 232 2.68 -8.31 9.73
N SER A 233 2.37 -9.12 8.72
CA SER A 233 1.91 -8.69 7.38
C SER A 233 0.39 -8.79 7.21
N VAL A 234 -0.36 -8.95 8.30
CA VAL A 234 -1.82 -9.02 8.26
C VAL A 234 -2.39 -7.59 8.16
N PRO A 235 -3.05 -7.22 7.05
CA PRO A 235 -3.63 -5.90 6.91
C PRO A 235 -4.83 -5.73 7.86
N ASP A 236 -5.05 -4.50 8.30
CA ASP A 236 -6.37 -4.10 8.76
C ASP A 236 -7.24 -3.76 7.54
N VAL A 237 -8.44 -4.32 7.49
CA VAL A 237 -9.33 -4.19 6.31
C VAL A 237 -10.63 -3.51 6.72
N SER A 238 -10.90 -2.36 6.12
CA SER A 238 -12.11 -1.55 6.34
C SER A 238 -12.96 -1.47 5.06
N TYR A 239 -14.22 -1.06 5.26
CA TYR A 239 -15.22 -0.93 4.21
C TYR A 239 -15.95 0.40 4.32
N HIS A 240 -16.21 1.02 3.17
CA HIS A 240 -17.03 2.21 3.06
C HIS A 240 -17.95 2.09 1.84
N HIS A 241 -19.22 2.43 2.01
CA HIS A 241 -20.17 2.52 0.90
C HIS A 241 -20.27 3.98 0.44
N ILE A 242 -19.94 4.24 -0.82
CA ILE A 242 -19.91 5.58 -1.41
C ILE A 242 -21.32 6.15 -1.46
N THR A 243 -21.44 7.37 -0.96
CA THR A 243 -22.66 8.18 -1.01
C THR A 243 -22.48 9.40 -1.90
N GLU A 244 -23.57 10.13 -2.15
CA GLU A 244 -23.54 11.39 -2.91
C GLU A 244 -22.81 12.53 -2.17
N LYS A 245 -22.56 12.37 -0.86
CA LYS A 245 -21.80 13.34 -0.04
C LYS A 245 -20.29 13.18 -0.18
N ASP A 246 -19.85 12.03 -0.66
CA ASP A 246 -18.44 11.70 -0.76
C ASP A 246 -17.85 12.41 -1.98
N GLU A 247 -16.76 13.14 -1.78
CA GLU A 247 -16.14 14.02 -2.78
C GLU A 247 -14.76 13.58 -3.23
N PHE A 248 -13.91 13.02 -2.36
CA PHE A 248 -12.67 12.41 -2.82
C PHE A 248 -11.96 11.52 -1.82
N VAL A 249 -11.11 10.60 -2.29
CA VAL A 249 -10.20 9.82 -1.43
C VAL A 249 -8.75 10.27 -1.63
N VAL A 250 -7.99 10.34 -0.54
CA VAL A 250 -6.53 10.59 -0.57
C VAL A 250 -5.80 9.46 0.13
N LEU A 251 -4.80 8.89 -0.55
CA LEU A 251 -3.83 7.95 0.04
C LEU A 251 -2.46 8.62 0.02
N ALA A 252 -1.75 8.58 1.15
CA ALA A 252 -0.37 9.06 1.24
C ALA A 252 0.41 8.32 2.34
N THR A 253 1.72 8.56 2.41
CA THR A 253 2.57 8.06 3.48
C THR A 253 2.75 9.06 4.61
N ASP A 254 3.39 8.64 5.69
CA ASP A 254 3.69 9.45 6.86
C ASP A 254 4.43 10.76 6.52
N GLY A 255 5.19 10.81 5.43
CA GLY A 255 5.82 12.04 4.92
C GLY A 255 4.84 13.19 4.68
N VAL A 256 3.55 12.90 4.47
CA VAL A 256 2.46 13.89 4.45
C VAL A 256 1.80 13.98 5.83
N TRP A 257 1.40 12.84 6.41
CA TRP A 257 0.56 12.80 7.60
C TRP A 257 1.24 13.20 8.91
N ASP A 258 2.57 13.22 8.95
CA ASP A 258 3.35 13.69 10.09
C ASP A 258 3.37 15.22 10.20
N VAL A 259 3.05 15.93 9.11
CA VAL A 259 3.19 17.40 9.02
C VAL A 259 1.92 18.12 8.58
N LEU A 260 0.95 17.42 7.99
CA LEU A 260 -0.35 17.98 7.62
C LEU A 260 -1.46 17.22 8.33
N SER A 261 -2.44 17.96 8.86
CA SER A 261 -3.65 17.34 9.39
C SER A 261 -4.53 16.80 8.26
N ASN A 262 -5.48 15.91 8.58
CA ASN A 262 -6.41 15.38 7.58
C ASN A 262 -7.22 16.51 6.91
N ASP A 263 -7.64 17.52 7.69
CA ASP A 263 -8.41 18.66 7.17
C ASP A 263 -7.56 19.61 6.32
N ASP A 264 -6.27 19.80 6.65
CA ASP A 264 -5.34 20.54 5.78
C ASP A 264 -5.22 19.87 4.41
N VAL A 265 -5.10 18.54 4.39
CA VAL A 265 -5.03 17.76 3.15
C VAL A 265 -6.33 17.91 2.34
N VAL A 266 -7.50 17.80 2.98
CA VAL A 266 -8.80 18.01 2.29
C VAL A 266 -8.88 19.42 1.71
N LYS A 267 -8.51 20.45 2.48
CA LYS A 267 -8.52 21.83 2.00
C LYS A 267 -7.64 22.00 0.77
N ILE A 268 -6.38 21.56 0.84
CA ILE A 268 -5.40 21.68 -0.26
C ILE A 268 -5.92 20.99 -1.54
N VAL A 269 -6.48 19.78 -1.39
CA VAL A 269 -7.01 19.03 -2.53
C VAL A 269 -8.25 19.69 -3.12
N SER A 270 -9.17 20.15 -2.27
CA SER A 270 -10.42 20.78 -2.71
C SER A 270 -10.21 22.10 -3.46
N GLU A 271 -9.15 22.84 -3.14
CA GLU A 271 -8.77 24.10 -3.80
C GLU A 271 -7.93 23.88 -5.08
N SER A 272 -7.57 22.63 -5.40
CA SER A 272 -6.72 22.30 -6.53
C SER A 272 -7.50 22.13 -7.83
N THR A 273 -6.88 22.53 -8.95
CA THR A 273 -7.53 22.51 -10.28
C THR A 273 -7.47 21.16 -11.00
N SER A 274 -6.64 20.23 -10.53
CA SER A 274 -6.49 18.87 -11.07
C SER A 274 -5.86 17.94 -10.05
N GLU A 275 -6.07 16.63 -10.20
CA GLU A 275 -5.45 15.59 -9.34
C GLU A 275 -3.93 15.73 -9.28
N ALA A 276 -3.29 15.93 -10.44
CA ALA A 276 -1.84 16.10 -10.50
C ALA A 276 -1.35 17.38 -9.81
N SER A 277 -2.15 18.46 -9.86
CA SER A 277 -1.83 19.68 -9.12
C SER A 277 -2.02 19.50 -7.61
N ALA A 278 -3.10 18.82 -7.21
CA ALA A 278 -3.38 18.49 -5.82
C ALA A 278 -2.25 17.66 -5.21
N ALA A 279 -1.84 16.60 -5.91
CA ALA A 279 -0.73 15.75 -5.52
C ALA A 279 0.54 16.58 -5.30
N ARG A 280 0.97 17.35 -6.30
CA ARG A 280 2.17 18.21 -6.21
C ARG A 280 2.09 19.23 -5.08
N LEU A 281 0.93 19.85 -4.88
CA LEU A 281 0.75 20.87 -3.85
C LEU A 281 0.82 20.26 -2.44
N LEU A 282 0.24 19.08 -2.24
CA LEU A 282 0.38 18.32 -0.99
C LEU A 282 1.85 18.05 -0.68
N VAL A 283 2.60 17.52 -1.65
CA VAL A 283 4.04 17.26 -1.51
C VAL A 283 4.80 18.51 -1.09
N GLN A 284 4.61 19.60 -1.84
CA GLN A 284 5.34 20.83 -1.63
C GLN A 284 5.01 21.46 -0.28
N THR A 285 3.75 21.37 0.13
CA THR A 285 3.30 21.91 1.42
C THR A 285 3.88 21.09 2.56
N ALA A 286 3.80 19.75 2.49
CA ALA A 286 4.41 18.86 3.48
C ALA A 286 5.93 19.11 3.62
N HIS A 287 6.66 19.25 2.51
CA HIS A 287 8.09 19.53 2.55
C HIS A 287 8.40 20.89 3.21
N ARG A 288 7.66 21.96 2.87
CA ARG A 288 7.86 23.28 3.47
C ARG A 288 7.55 23.28 4.96
N THR A 289 6.49 22.60 5.38
CA THR A 289 6.12 22.50 6.80
C THR A 289 7.20 21.76 7.58
N LYS A 290 7.75 20.68 7.01
CA LYS A 290 8.87 19.94 7.61
C LYS A 290 10.11 20.82 7.77
N ASP A 291 10.50 21.54 6.71
CA ASP A 291 11.67 22.43 6.77
C ASP A 291 11.46 23.53 7.81
N PHE A 292 10.27 24.12 7.86
CA PHE A 292 9.94 25.14 8.86
C PHE A 292 10.03 24.59 10.29
N ALA A 293 9.45 23.42 10.56
CA ALA A 293 9.53 22.77 11.87
C ALA A 293 10.98 22.51 12.28
N THR A 294 11.82 22.01 11.36
CA THR A 294 13.25 21.80 11.63
C THR A 294 14.00 23.11 11.91
N ASN A 295 13.68 24.19 11.18
CA ASN A 295 14.33 25.49 11.39
C ASN A 295 13.97 26.12 12.73
N VAL A 296 12.70 25.99 13.17
CA VAL A 296 12.26 26.44 14.49
C VAL A 296 12.98 25.67 15.60
N GLU A 297 13.16 24.35 15.44
CA GLU A 297 13.89 23.54 16.40
C GLU A 297 15.39 23.91 16.47
N LEU A 298 16.01 24.23 15.33
CA LEU A 298 17.40 24.67 15.26
C LEU A 298 17.63 26.04 15.94
N ASP A 299 16.69 26.97 15.80
CA ASP A 299 16.75 28.29 16.45
C ASP A 299 16.54 28.21 17.98
N GLY A 300 15.92 27.11 18.46
CA GLY A 300 15.67 26.80 19.88
C GLY A 300 16.84 26.13 20.63
N GLY A 301 17.96 25.83 19.96
CA GLY A 301 19.21 25.41 20.59
C GLY A 301 19.42 23.89 20.73
N LYS A 302 20.18 23.33 19.77
CA LYS A 302 21.26 22.33 19.95
C LYS A 302 22.01 22.16 18.62
N HIS A 303 23.31 22.48 18.62
CA HIS A 303 24.19 22.30 17.46
C HIS A 303 24.55 20.83 17.23
N PHE A 304 24.28 20.31 16.02
CA PHE A 304 25.22 19.47 15.27
C PHE A 304 24.90 19.49 13.76
N SER A 305 25.96 19.42 12.96
CA SER A 305 26.05 19.75 11.53
C SER A 305 25.82 18.57 10.57
N THR A 306 25.06 18.82 9.48
CA THR A 306 25.54 18.88 8.09
C THR A 306 24.42 18.50 7.12
N VAL A 307 23.95 19.52 6.41
CA VAL A 307 23.10 19.48 5.22
C VAL A 307 23.67 18.50 4.19
N LYS A 308 22.84 17.57 3.68
CA LYS A 308 23.07 16.98 2.36
C LYS A 308 21.99 17.47 1.40
N SER A 309 22.47 18.36 0.55
CA SER A 309 21.83 19.02 -0.58
C SER A 309 21.39 18.04 -1.68
N SER A 310 20.37 18.47 -2.40
CA SER A 310 19.94 18.06 -3.74
C SER A 310 19.53 16.61 -3.94
N THR A 311 18.23 16.38 -4.13
CA THR A 311 17.74 15.31 -5.01
C THR A 311 16.44 15.79 -5.65
N VAL A 312 16.40 15.76 -6.98
CA VAL A 312 15.24 16.06 -7.82
C VAL A 312 14.04 15.26 -7.30
N VAL A 313 12.98 15.95 -6.90
CA VAL A 313 11.77 15.34 -6.33
C VAL A 313 10.87 14.87 -7.48
N PRO A 314 10.67 13.56 -7.70
CA PRO A 314 9.70 13.09 -8.69
C PRO A 314 8.29 13.48 -8.24
N THR A 315 7.41 13.72 -9.20
CA THR A 315 6.05 14.28 -9.08
C THR A 315 5.02 13.45 -8.30
N ASP A 316 5.43 12.43 -7.55
CA ASP A 316 4.57 11.30 -7.16
C ASP A 316 4.43 11.16 -5.63
N LEU A 317 4.21 12.25 -4.86
CA LEU A 317 3.98 12.15 -3.38
C LEU A 317 2.54 12.28 -2.86
N ALA A 318 1.52 12.19 -3.69
CA ALA A 318 0.15 11.95 -3.25
C ALA A 318 -0.74 11.50 -4.42
N THR A 319 -1.85 10.82 -4.13
CA THR A 319 -2.95 10.65 -5.08
C THR A 319 -4.23 11.10 -4.41
N ALA A 320 -4.98 11.97 -5.09
CA ALA A 320 -6.29 12.47 -4.68
C ALA A 320 -7.31 12.15 -5.78
N PHE A 321 -8.49 11.67 -5.41
CA PHE A 321 -9.51 11.19 -6.37
C PHE A 321 -10.84 11.88 -6.20
N VAL A 322 -11.26 12.77 -7.09
CA VAL A 322 -12.59 13.42 -7.03
C VAL A 322 -13.71 12.44 -7.40
N THR A 323 -14.51 12.03 -6.42
CA THR A 323 -15.83 11.41 -6.62
C THR A 323 -16.83 12.49 -7.02
N GLY A 324 -17.27 12.48 -8.29
CA GLY A 324 -18.39 13.34 -8.68
C GLY A 324 -18.62 13.57 -10.16
N LYS A 325 -17.62 13.43 -11.05
CA LYS A 325 -17.81 13.46 -12.51
C LYS A 325 -16.79 12.54 -13.17
N GLU A 326 -17.18 11.90 -14.27
CA GLU A 326 -16.48 10.85 -15.01
C GLU A 326 -14.95 10.81 -14.82
N TRP A 327 -14.47 9.66 -14.36
CA TRP A 327 -13.05 9.34 -14.18
C TRP A 327 -12.30 9.49 -15.51
N PRO A 328 -11.32 10.40 -15.64
CA PRO A 328 -10.53 10.52 -16.87
C PRO A 328 -9.85 9.19 -17.19
N VAL A 329 -9.99 8.75 -18.43
CA VAL A 329 -9.24 7.63 -19.00
C VAL A 329 -7.85 8.16 -19.31
N LEU A 330 -6.83 7.74 -18.57
CA LEU A 330 -5.46 7.90 -19.02
C LEU A 330 -5.18 6.76 -20.01
N SER A 331 -5.10 7.10 -21.30
CA SER A 331 -4.54 6.21 -22.31
C SER A 331 -3.07 5.99 -21.99
N GLY A 332 -2.76 4.85 -21.36
CA GLY A 332 -1.39 4.36 -21.33
C GLY A 332 -1.02 3.95 -22.75
N ASP A 333 -0.15 4.70 -23.41
CA ASP A 333 0.47 4.22 -24.64
C ASP A 333 1.19 2.90 -24.34
N PRO A 334 1.02 1.86 -25.17
CA PRO A 334 1.75 0.63 -24.99
C PRO A 334 3.25 0.91 -25.15
N MET A 335 4.04 0.45 -24.18
CA MET A 335 5.50 0.49 -24.25
C MET A 335 5.99 -0.15 -25.56
N PRO A 336 6.90 0.48 -26.31
CA PRO A 336 7.43 -0.09 -27.53
C PRO A 336 8.18 -1.39 -27.21
N ALA A 337 7.90 -2.43 -27.99
CA ALA A 337 8.61 -3.70 -27.92
C ALA A 337 10.12 -3.46 -28.09
N THR A 338 10.91 -4.07 -27.22
CA THR A 338 12.37 -4.03 -27.27
C THR A 338 12.83 -4.66 -28.61
N PRO A 339 13.75 -4.05 -29.37
CA PRO A 339 14.25 -4.68 -30.59
C PRO A 339 15.14 -5.86 -30.22
N THR A 340 14.68 -7.06 -30.54
CA THR A 340 15.51 -8.26 -30.66
C THR A 340 16.50 -8.06 -31.81
N ASN A 341 17.72 -7.60 -31.51
CA ASN A 341 18.82 -7.72 -32.47
C ASN A 341 19.35 -9.16 -32.42
N LEU A 342 18.71 -10.02 -33.22
CA LEU A 342 19.30 -11.26 -33.71
C LEU A 342 20.44 -10.88 -34.67
N LEU A 343 21.68 -11.14 -34.25
CA LEU A 343 22.82 -11.21 -35.15
C LEU A 343 22.62 -12.39 -36.10
N THR A 344 22.26 -12.10 -37.35
CA THR A 344 22.43 -13.04 -38.47
C THR A 344 23.80 -12.80 -39.13
N PRO A 345 24.58 -13.84 -39.41
CA PRO A 345 25.85 -13.71 -40.13
C PRO A 345 25.58 -13.62 -41.64
N THR A 346 26.07 -12.56 -42.29
CA THR A 346 26.10 -12.49 -43.76
C THR A 346 27.51 -12.73 -44.26
N SER A 347 27.60 -13.77 -45.07
CA SER A 347 28.73 -14.18 -45.90
C SER A 347 28.96 -13.26 -47.11
N ALA A 348 30.16 -13.40 -47.67
CA ALA A 348 30.66 -13.01 -49.00
C ALA A 348 31.14 -11.54 -49.10
N ALA A 349 32.39 -11.19 -49.38
CA ALA A 349 33.47 -11.70 -50.24
C ALA A 349 33.77 -10.68 -51.35
N ASN A 350 35.05 -10.31 -51.38
CA ASN A 350 35.90 -9.99 -52.53
C ASN A 350 36.09 -8.56 -53.06
N GLN A 351 37.41 -8.30 -53.23
CA GLN A 351 38.11 -7.41 -54.18
C GLN A 351 38.05 -5.91 -53.84
N SER A 352 39.11 -5.11 -53.94
CA SER A 352 40.50 -5.24 -54.42
C SER A 352 41.13 -3.85 -54.22
N MET A 353 42.40 -3.72 -53.85
CA MET A 353 43.31 -2.78 -54.52
C MET A 353 44.76 -2.97 -54.06
N GLU A 354 45.63 -3.10 -55.06
CA GLU A 354 47.07 -2.92 -55.02
C GLU A 354 47.44 -1.50 -54.61
N GLY A 355 48.64 -1.33 -54.04
CA GLY A 355 49.24 -0.05 -53.70
C GLY A 355 50.30 -0.18 -52.63
#